data_AF-A0A3S8ZPZ4-F1
#
_entry.id   AF-A0A3S8ZPZ4-F1
#
_cell.length_a   1.000
_cell.length_b   1.000
_cell.length_c   1.000
_cell.angle_alpha   90.00
_cell.angle_beta   90.00
_cell.angle_gamma   90.00
#
_symmetry.space_group_name_H-M   'P 1'
#
loop_
_entity.id
_entity.type
_entity.pdbx_description
1 polymer ?
#
loop_
_entity_poly.entity_id
_entity_poly.type
_entity_poly.pdbx_seq_one_letter_code
_entity_poly.pdbx_strand_id
1 'polypeptide(L)'
;MSRITTIALVALCFMAALLLAINLHQGQKHKAELLQLELTASEQDKAQQTALLEQLYKVSSDNDAAQADLRSSIESVNTALLKNKRAMEQLKNESKEVRDWADTRLPADVVRLRQRPDIASAAAYRDWLSQRDGLPSASEPSPNQWRAQSGN
;
A
#
# COMPACT_ATOMS: atom_id res chain seq x y z
N MET A 1 88.64 -54.23 19.90
CA MET A 1 87.40 -54.44 19.12
C MET A 1 86.17 -53.77 19.74
N SER A 2 86.06 -53.61 21.06
CA SER A 2 84.88 -53.05 21.74
C SER A 2 84.58 -51.55 21.50
N ARG A 3 85.58 -50.72 21.16
CA ARG A 3 85.39 -49.27 20.96
C ARG A 3 84.69 -48.90 19.65
N ILE A 4 84.87 -49.71 18.61
CA ILE A 4 84.27 -49.45 17.29
C ILE A 4 82.78 -49.83 17.33
N THR A 5 82.43 -50.90 18.04
CA THR A 5 81.04 -51.33 18.21
C THR A 5 80.22 -50.35 19.03
N THR A 6 80.79 -49.74 20.08
CA THR A 6 80.10 -48.70 20.85
C THR A 6 79.87 -47.42 20.04
N ILE A 7 80.87 -46.97 19.28
CA ILE A 7 80.72 -45.81 18.39
C ILE A 7 79.65 -46.06 17.33
N ALA A 8 79.66 -47.26 16.70
CA ALA A 8 78.65 -47.63 15.72
C ALA A 8 77.23 -47.67 16.31
N LEU A 9 77.07 -48.18 17.53
CA LEU A 9 75.78 -48.24 18.21
C LEU A 9 75.26 -46.86 18.59
N VAL A 10 76.13 -45.96 19.07
CA VAL A 10 75.77 -44.57 19.37
C VAL A 10 75.37 -43.82 18.10
N ALA A 11 76.11 -44.00 17.00
CA ALA A 11 75.78 -43.38 15.72
C ALA A 11 74.42 -43.86 15.18
N LEU A 12 74.12 -45.14 15.32
CA LEU A 12 72.84 -45.72 14.93
C LEU A 12 71.68 -45.18 15.79
N CYS A 13 71.88 -45.04 17.11
CA CYS A 13 70.91 -44.40 17.99
C CYS A 13 70.65 -42.94 17.62
N PHE A 14 71.71 -42.18 17.28
CA PHE A 14 71.56 -40.79 16.84
C PHE A 14 70.79 -40.69 15.53
N MET A 15 71.10 -41.54 14.55
CA MET A 15 70.36 -41.64 13.29
C MET A 15 68.88 -41.97 13.51
N ALA A 16 68.58 -42.94 14.38
CA ALA A 16 67.21 -43.31 14.70
C ALA A 16 66.44 -42.16 15.36
N ALA A 17 67.07 -41.45 16.30
CA ALA A 17 66.48 -40.28 16.96
C ALA A 17 66.20 -39.13 15.97
N LEU A 18 67.12 -38.89 15.04
CA LEU A 18 66.97 -37.86 14.00
C LEU A 18 65.81 -38.18 13.05
N LEU A 19 65.68 -39.43 12.63
CA LEU A 19 64.56 -39.87 11.78
C LEU A 19 63.22 -39.73 12.50
N LEU A 20 63.14 -40.10 13.78
CA LEU A 20 61.93 -39.93 14.60
C LEU A 20 61.55 -38.45 14.75
N ALA A 21 62.53 -37.58 15.02
CA ALA A 21 62.31 -36.15 15.15
C ALA A 21 61.79 -35.54 13.84
N ILE A 22 62.35 -35.93 12.69
CA ILE A 22 61.88 -35.47 11.38
C ILE A 22 60.45 -35.95 11.12
N ASN A 23 60.13 -37.21 11.39
CA ASN A 23 58.80 -37.78 11.16
C ASN A 23 57.73 -37.09 12.01
N LEU A 24 58.02 -36.84 13.29
CA LEU A 24 57.14 -36.10 14.20
C LEU A 24 56.93 -34.65 13.74
N HIS A 25 57.99 -33.97 13.30
CA HIS A 25 57.92 -32.60 12.83
C HIS A 25 57.10 -32.47 11.53
N GLN A 26 57.29 -33.40 10.59
CA GLN A 26 56.49 -33.48 9.35
C GLN A 26 55.02 -33.78 9.66
N GLY A 27 54.76 -34.72 10.59
CA GLY A 27 53.40 -35.07 11.00
C GLY A 27 52.65 -33.92 11.69
N GLN A 28 53.35 -33.09 12.47
CA GLN A 28 52.74 -31.89 13.07
C GLN A 28 52.42 -30.81 12.03
N LYS A 29 53.28 -30.63 11.02
CA LYS A 29 53.03 -29.66 9.95
C LYS A 29 51.78 -30.00 9.14
N HIS A 30 51.63 -31.25 8.71
CA HIS A 30 50.45 -31.66 7.95
C HIS A 30 49.16 -31.49 8.74
N LYS A 31 49.17 -31.76 10.05
CA LYS A 31 47.99 -31.51 10.91
C LYS A 31 47.66 -30.03 11.03
N ALA A 32 48.67 -29.18 11.20
CA ALA A 32 48.47 -27.73 11.27
C ALA A 32 47.90 -27.16 9.97
N GLU A 33 48.38 -27.67 8.83
CA GLU A 33 47.91 -27.26 7.50
C GLU A 33 46.46 -27.70 7.23
N LEU A 34 46.09 -28.92 7.63
CA LEU A 34 44.70 -29.39 7.55
C LEU A 34 43.75 -28.55 8.42
N LEU A 35 44.15 -28.23 9.64
CA LEU A 35 43.35 -27.38 10.53
C LEU A 35 43.20 -25.95 9.99
N GLN A 36 44.25 -25.40 9.38
CA GLN A 36 44.21 -24.10 8.71
C GLN A 36 43.24 -24.13 7.51
N LEU A 37 43.29 -25.20 6.70
CA LEU A 37 42.38 -25.37 5.57
C LEU A 37 40.92 -25.49 6.03
N GLU A 38 40.66 -26.23 7.10
CA GLU A 38 39.31 -26.39 7.64
C GLU A 38 38.78 -25.09 8.26
N LEU A 39 39.64 -24.34 8.98
CA LEU A 39 39.29 -23.02 9.50
C LEU A 39 38.95 -22.04 8.39
N THR A 40 39.81 -21.95 7.37
CA THR A 40 39.58 -21.04 6.22
C THR A 40 38.34 -21.43 5.44
N ALA A 41 38.09 -22.72 5.22
CA ALA A 41 36.86 -23.20 4.60
C ALA A 41 35.62 -22.84 5.44
N SER A 42 35.68 -23.02 6.77
CA SER A 42 34.59 -22.65 7.67
C SER A 42 34.34 -21.14 7.72
N GLU A 43 35.39 -20.33 7.73
CA GLU A 43 35.29 -18.87 7.66
C GLU A 43 34.68 -18.41 6.33
N GLN A 44 35.08 -19.04 5.22
CA GLN A 44 34.52 -18.76 3.91
C GLN A 44 33.04 -19.12 3.83
N ASP A 45 32.63 -20.28 4.37
CA ASP A 45 31.23 -20.70 4.43
C ASP A 45 30.39 -19.73 5.28
N LYS A 46 30.91 -19.32 6.45
CA LYS A 46 30.26 -18.29 7.28
C LYS A 46 30.13 -16.96 6.54
N ALA A 47 31.17 -16.52 5.85
CA ALA A 47 31.14 -15.28 5.07
C ALA A 47 30.09 -15.35 3.95
N GLN A 48 29.98 -16.50 3.27
CA GLN A 48 28.94 -16.74 2.26
C GLN A 48 27.54 -16.71 2.88
N GLN A 49 27.34 -17.38 4.02
CA GLN A 49 26.06 -17.37 4.73
C GLN A 49 25.68 -15.96 5.21
N THR A 50 26.62 -15.19 5.75
CA THR A 50 26.37 -13.80 6.14
C THR A 50 25.98 -12.94 4.93
N ALA A 51 26.69 -13.07 3.81
CA ALA A 51 26.35 -12.36 2.58
C ALA A 51 24.95 -12.76 2.05
N LEU A 52 24.59 -14.05 2.14
CA LEU A 52 23.26 -14.53 1.76
C LEU A 52 22.17 -13.96 2.68
N LEU A 53 22.41 -13.96 4.00
CA LEU A 53 21.47 -13.39 4.97
C LEU A 53 21.26 -11.89 4.74
N GLU A 54 22.31 -11.15 4.43
CA GLU A 54 22.21 -9.73 4.08
C GLU A 54 21.37 -9.52 2.82
N GLN A 55 21.59 -10.33 1.77
CA GLN A 55 20.77 -10.29 0.56
C GLN A 55 19.30 -10.63 0.83
N LEU A 56 19.04 -11.68 1.61
CA LEU A 56 17.68 -12.08 1.98
C LEU A 56 16.98 -11.00 2.79
N TYR A 57 17.68 -10.38 3.75
CA TYR A 57 17.15 -9.27 4.53
C TYR A 57 16.78 -8.09 3.64
N LYS A 58 17.67 -7.72 2.71
CA LYS A 58 17.41 -6.64 1.76
C LYS A 58 16.17 -6.92 0.90
N VAL A 59 16.10 -8.11 0.30
CA VAL A 59 14.94 -8.51 -0.53
C VAL A 59 13.66 -8.53 0.29
N SER A 60 13.70 -9.02 1.54
CA SER A 60 12.53 -8.99 2.43
C SER A 60 12.09 -7.56 2.75
N SER A 61 13.03 -6.68 3.09
CA SER A 61 12.74 -5.27 3.40
C SER A 61 12.15 -4.54 2.18
N ASP A 62 12.71 -4.75 1.00
CA ASP A 62 12.20 -4.17 -0.24
C ASP A 62 10.80 -4.71 -0.56
N ASN A 63 10.56 -6.00 -0.32
CA ASN A 63 9.26 -6.63 -0.49
C ASN A 63 8.22 -6.07 0.49
N ASP A 64 8.58 -5.90 1.76
CA ASP A 64 7.70 -5.32 2.79
C ASP A 64 7.31 -3.88 2.44
N ALA A 65 8.27 -3.08 1.96
CA ALA A 65 8.02 -1.72 1.50
C ALA A 65 7.08 -1.69 0.28
N ALA A 66 7.31 -2.55 -0.71
CA ALA A 66 6.44 -2.69 -1.88
C ALA A 66 5.03 -3.18 -1.50
N GLN A 67 4.90 -4.10 -0.54
CA GLN A 67 3.60 -4.54 -0.02
C GLN A 67 2.86 -3.41 0.70
N ALA A 68 3.57 -2.60 1.50
CA ALA A 68 2.97 -1.45 2.17
C ALA A 68 2.43 -0.42 1.17
N ASP A 69 3.20 -0.14 0.12
CA ASP A 69 2.78 0.76 -0.96
C ASP A 69 1.56 0.23 -1.73
N LEU A 70 1.54 -1.07 -2.04
CA LEU A 70 0.40 -1.71 -2.68
C LEU A 70 -0.86 -1.63 -1.80
N ARG A 71 -0.75 -1.86 -0.49
CA ARG A 71 -1.89 -1.73 0.45
C ARG A 71 -2.42 -0.31 0.49
N SER A 72 -1.52 0.68 0.54
CA SER A 72 -1.89 2.10 0.48
C SER A 72 -2.62 2.44 -0.82
N SER A 73 -2.12 1.93 -1.95
CA SER A 73 -2.75 2.10 -3.25
C SER A 73 -4.14 1.47 -3.33
N ILE A 74 -4.31 0.26 -2.81
CA ILE A 74 -5.61 -0.42 -2.74
C ILE A 74 -6.60 0.38 -1.89
N GLU A 75 -6.17 0.89 -0.73
CA GLU A 75 -7.03 1.72 0.13
C GLU A 75 -7.45 3.02 -0.58
N SER A 76 -6.51 3.70 -1.24
CA SER A 76 -6.79 4.89 -2.05
C SER A 76 -7.81 4.60 -3.17
N VAL A 77 -7.62 3.50 -3.90
CA VAL A 77 -8.56 3.09 -4.96
C VAL A 77 -9.94 2.74 -4.39
N ASN A 78 -10.01 2.03 -3.26
CA ASN A 78 -11.27 1.68 -2.61
C ASN A 78 -12.01 2.92 -2.12
N THR A 79 -11.32 3.88 -1.50
CA THR A 79 -11.93 5.14 -1.05
C THR A 79 -12.46 5.95 -2.23
N ALA A 80 -11.70 6.03 -3.32
CA ALA A 80 -12.13 6.68 -4.56
C ALA A 80 -13.35 5.99 -5.17
N LEU A 81 -13.36 4.65 -5.21
CA LEU A 81 -14.48 3.84 -5.71
C LEU A 81 -15.75 4.06 -4.87
N LEU A 82 -15.64 4.05 -3.54
CA LEU A 82 -16.77 4.32 -2.65
C LEU A 82 -17.33 5.73 -2.84
N LYS A 83 -16.44 6.73 -2.99
CA LYS A 83 -16.86 8.11 -3.28
C LYS A 83 -17.59 8.19 -4.62
N ASN A 84 -17.05 7.58 -5.66
CA ASN A 84 -17.64 7.58 -6.98
C ASN A 84 -18.99 6.86 -7.00
N LYS A 85 -19.11 5.71 -6.33
CA LYS A 85 -20.38 5.00 -6.15
C LYS A 85 -21.43 5.87 -5.46
N ARG A 86 -21.08 6.56 -4.37
CA ARG A 86 -22.01 7.49 -3.69
C ARG A 86 -22.45 8.62 -4.60
N ALA A 87 -21.52 9.21 -5.35
CA ALA A 87 -21.84 10.28 -6.30
C ALA A 87 -22.78 9.79 -7.42
N MET A 88 -22.55 8.60 -7.96
CA MET A 88 -23.46 8.00 -8.96
C MET A 88 -24.85 7.75 -8.38
N GLU A 89 -24.94 7.19 -7.16
CA GLU A 89 -26.22 6.95 -6.49
C GLU A 89 -26.96 8.26 -6.20
N GLN A 90 -26.26 9.29 -5.74
CA GLN A 90 -26.83 10.61 -5.53
C GLN A 90 -27.35 11.21 -6.85
N LEU A 91 -26.54 11.20 -7.92
CA LEU A 91 -26.94 11.74 -9.22
C LEU A 91 -28.14 10.98 -9.80
N LYS A 92 -28.20 9.66 -9.60
CA LYS A 92 -29.36 8.83 -9.97
C LYS A 92 -30.62 9.23 -9.21
N ASN A 93 -30.50 9.47 -7.91
CA ASN A 93 -31.63 9.87 -7.06
C ASN A 93 -32.12 11.28 -7.43
N GLU A 94 -31.21 12.24 -7.61
CA GLU A 94 -31.54 13.60 -8.05
C GLU A 94 -32.20 13.59 -9.44
N SER A 95 -31.70 12.78 -10.37
CA SER A 95 -32.32 12.62 -11.69
C SER A 95 -33.74 12.04 -11.60
N LYS A 96 -33.97 11.07 -10.69
CA LYS A 96 -35.31 10.54 -10.43
C LYS A 96 -36.22 11.61 -9.85
N GLU A 97 -35.77 12.37 -8.86
CA GLU A 97 -36.53 13.45 -8.23
C GLU A 97 -36.97 14.51 -9.25
N VAL A 98 -36.05 14.95 -10.12
CA VAL A 98 -36.37 15.91 -11.20
C VAL A 98 -37.42 15.35 -12.15
N ARG A 99 -37.32 14.07 -12.52
CA ARG A 99 -38.31 13.42 -13.38
C ARG A 99 -39.67 13.34 -12.69
N ASP A 100 -39.71 12.91 -11.43
CA ASP A 100 -40.95 12.83 -10.66
C ASP A 100 -41.62 14.22 -10.50
N TRP A 101 -40.83 15.27 -10.30
CA TRP A 101 -41.33 16.66 -10.25
C TRP A 101 -41.89 17.11 -11.60
N ALA A 102 -41.19 16.79 -12.70
CA ALA A 102 -41.66 17.13 -14.04
C ALA A 102 -42.96 16.40 -14.43
N ASP A 103 -43.13 15.16 -13.95
CA ASP A 103 -44.33 14.34 -14.17
C ASP A 103 -45.51 14.76 -13.26
N THR A 104 -45.26 15.53 -12.20
CA THR A 104 -46.30 16.05 -11.31
C THR A 104 -47.09 17.17 -11.99
N ARG A 105 -48.44 17.09 -11.98
CA ARG A 105 -49.28 18.15 -12.59
C ARG A 105 -49.02 19.49 -11.92
N LEU A 106 -48.71 20.51 -12.73
CA LEU A 106 -48.49 21.86 -12.23
C LEU A 106 -49.77 22.42 -11.56
N PRO A 107 -49.64 23.06 -10.38
CA PRO A 107 -50.76 23.75 -9.74
C PRO A 107 -51.38 24.79 -10.67
N ALA A 108 -52.72 24.92 -10.62
CA ALA A 108 -53.48 25.81 -11.50
C ALA A 108 -52.98 27.27 -11.45
N ASP A 109 -52.51 27.73 -10.28
CA ASP A 109 -51.96 29.09 -10.11
C ASP A 109 -50.68 29.33 -10.93
N VAL A 110 -49.81 28.32 -11.03
CA VAL A 110 -48.58 28.37 -11.84
C VAL A 110 -48.91 28.29 -13.33
N VAL A 111 -49.89 27.47 -13.70
CA VAL A 111 -50.40 27.41 -15.08
C VAL A 111 -50.98 28.77 -15.50
N ARG A 112 -51.77 29.42 -14.64
CA ARG A 112 -52.32 30.77 -14.87
C ARG A 112 -51.24 31.85 -14.99
N LEU A 113 -50.10 31.70 -14.31
CA LEU A 113 -48.94 32.57 -14.48
C LEU A 113 -48.29 32.42 -15.86
N ARG A 114 -48.20 31.19 -16.37
CA ARG A 114 -47.61 30.89 -17.69
C ARG A 114 -48.57 31.18 -18.85
N GLN A 115 -49.88 31.15 -18.61
CA GLN A 115 -50.87 31.59 -19.59
C GLN A 115 -50.71 33.08 -19.85
N ARG A 116 -49.91 33.40 -20.87
CA ARG A 116 -49.70 34.77 -21.34
C ARG A 116 -50.87 35.13 -22.28
N PRO A 117 -51.63 36.19 -22.00
CA PRO A 117 -52.59 36.70 -22.97
C PRO A 117 -51.84 37.27 -24.20
N ASP A 118 -52.50 37.28 -25.36
CA ASP A 118 -51.95 37.88 -26.57
C ASP A 118 -51.90 39.41 -26.39
N ILE A 119 -50.76 39.87 -25.90
CA ILE A 119 -50.49 41.29 -25.65
C ILE A 119 -49.83 41.87 -26.91
N ALA A 120 -50.60 42.63 -27.67
CA ALA A 120 -50.22 43.16 -28.98
C ALA A 120 -49.26 44.37 -28.94
N SER A 121 -48.99 44.98 -27.78
CA SER A 121 -48.08 46.14 -27.66
C SER A 121 -47.44 46.28 -26.27
N ALA A 122 -46.31 46.99 -26.19
CA ALA A 122 -45.57 47.20 -24.94
C ALA A 122 -46.37 48.01 -23.89
N ALA A 123 -47.24 48.92 -24.32
CA ALA A 123 -48.13 49.67 -23.42
C ALA A 123 -49.20 48.74 -22.81
N ALA A 124 -49.80 47.87 -23.62
CA ALA A 124 -50.75 46.86 -23.16
C ALA A 124 -50.09 45.84 -22.20
N TYR A 125 -48.79 45.60 -22.36
CA TYR A 125 -48.02 44.74 -21.44
C TYR A 125 -47.88 45.36 -20.05
N ARG A 126 -47.57 46.66 -19.98
CA ARG A 126 -47.46 47.40 -18.72
C ARG A 126 -48.80 47.45 -18.01
N ASP A 127 -49.88 47.75 -18.72
CA ASP A 127 -51.21 47.85 -18.13
C ASP A 127 -51.68 46.47 -17.58
N TRP A 128 -51.46 45.38 -18.33
CA TRP A 128 -51.73 44.02 -17.85
C TRP A 128 -50.97 43.65 -16.56
N LEU A 129 -49.70 44.06 -16.44
CA LEU A 129 -48.92 43.85 -15.21
C LEU A 129 -49.46 44.68 -14.05
N SER A 130 -49.92 45.90 -14.30
CA SER A 130 -50.48 46.79 -13.28
C SER A 130 -51.89 46.39 -12.81
N GLN A 131 -52.66 45.66 -13.63
CA GLN A 131 -53.98 45.14 -13.26
C GLN A 131 -53.96 43.78 -12.54
N ARG A 132 -52.85 43.03 -12.55
CA ARG A 132 -52.75 41.82 -11.71
C ARG A 132 -52.66 42.25 -10.26
N ASP A 133 -53.76 42.07 -9.51
CA ASP A 133 -53.74 42.13 -8.05
C ASP A 133 -52.53 41.32 -7.55
N GLY A 134 -51.66 41.99 -6.80
CA GLY A 134 -50.47 41.38 -6.22
C GLY A 134 -50.89 40.11 -5.48
N LEU A 135 -50.25 38.99 -5.80
CA LEU A 135 -50.51 37.73 -5.12
C LEU A 135 -50.37 37.96 -3.60
N PRO A 136 -51.25 37.39 -2.76
CA PRO A 136 -51.07 37.48 -1.32
C PRO A 136 -49.66 36.98 -0.98
N SER A 137 -48.98 37.70 -0.09
CA SER A 137 -47.63 37.33 0.37
C SER A 137 -47.61 35.85 0.72
N ALA A 138 -46.64 35.10 0.18
CA ALA A 138 -46.48 33.69 0.48
C ALA A 138 -46.37 33.56 2.00
N SER A 139 -47.46 33.13 2.64
CA SER A 139 -47.46 32.91 4.07
C SER A 139 -46.50 31.77 4.33
N GLU A 140 -45.46 32.08 5.08
CA GLU A 140 -44.35 31.23 5.48
C GLU A 140 -44.83 29.81 5.81
N PRO A 141 -44.32 28.74 5.17
CA PRO A 141 -44.62 27.40 5.62
C PRO A 141 -44.00 27.23 7.01
N SER A 142 -44.83 26.97 8.02
CA SER A 142 -44.41 26.76 9.40
C SER A 142 -43.21 25.79 9.46
N PRO A 143 -42.07 26.14 10.10
CA PRO A 143 -40.83 25.34 10.12
C PRO A 143 -40.95 23.93 10.74
N ASN A 144 -42.13 23.55 11.21
CA ASN A 144 -42.33 22.39 12.08
C ASN A 144 -42.87 21.15 11.34
N GLN A 145 -43.26 21.27 10.07
CA GLN A 145 -43.86 20.14 9.33
C GLN A 145 -42.84 19.18 8.71
N TRP A 146 -41.63 19.65 8.38
CA TRP A 146 -40.59 18.83 7.75
C TRP A 146 -39.85 17.89 8.73
N ARG A 147 -39.96 18.12 10.04
CA ARG A 147 -39.25 17.34 11.07
C ARG A 147 -40.00 16.07 11.50
N ALA A 148 -41.30 15.97 11.22
CA ALA A 148 -42.12 14.83 11.65
C ALA A 148 -42.08 13.63 10.69
N GLN A 149 -41.47 13.76 9.51
CA GLN A 149 -41.46 12.70 8.48
C GLN A 149 -40.09 12.08 8.19
N SER A 150 -39.00 12.55 8.81
CA SER A 150 -37.64 11.98 8.61
C SER A 150 -37.18 11.04 9.74
N GLY A 151 -38.11 10.42 10.47
CA GLY A 151 -37.80 9.50 11.56
C GLY A 151 -38.64 8.24 11.52
N ASN A 152 -38.37 7.36 10.55
CA ASN A 152 -38.53 5.91 10.67
C ASN A 152 -37.62 5.21 9.65
#